data_AF-K3W685-F1
#
_entry.id   AF-K3W685-F1
#
_cell.length_a   1.000
_cell.length_b   1.000
_cell.length_c   1.000
_cell.angle_alpha   90.00
_cell.angle_beta   90.00
_cell.angle_gamma   90.00
#
_symmetry.space_group_name_H-M   'P 1'
#
loop_
_entity.id
_entity.type
_entity.pdbx_description
1 polymer ?
#
loop_
_entity_poly.entity_id
_entity_poly.type
_entity_poly.pdbx_seq_one_letter_code
_entity_poly.pdbx_strand_id
1 'polypeptide(L)'
;MELQSVALQRTGARTEQQRRTAKKHFSQFIQEHGEEKVRGFSCDSIPPLNVTPQLIGCFGSYLFMKMDKVSAAQSYLSQIKPYFDTKWQDNVEWILHPSRFNDKWYSDIRSGVRRMYINRAIAEGSALVDQAPPMYRDSLRQICAMLAANNTSTSLRERDLLVT
;
A
#
# COMPACT_ATOMS: atom_id res chain seq x y z
N MET A 1 -21.95 -22.65 -9.92
CA MET A 1 -22.29 -21.21 -9.85
C MET A 1 -22.24 -20.66 -8.41
N GLU A 2 -22.51 -21.46 -7.37
CA GLU A 2 -22.53 -21.00 -5.96
C GLU A 2 -21.16 -20.74 -5.31
N LEU A 3 -20.09 -21.43 -5.72
CA LEU A 3 -18.75 -21.23 -5.13
C LEU A 3 -18.16 -19.85 -5.47
N GLN A 4 -18.48 -19.30 -6.65
CA GLN A 4 -18.02 -17.99 -7.08
C GLN A 4 -18.75 -16.86 -6.33
N SER A 5 -20.05 -17.00 -6.07
CA SER A 5 -20.83 -15.99 -5.33
C SER A 5 -20.41 -15.91 -3.85
N VAL A 6 -20.12 -17.03 -3.21
CA VAL A 6 -19.62 -17.06 -1.82
C VAL A 6 -18.20 -16.47 -1.72
N ALA A 7 -17.33 -16.76 -2.69
CA ALA A 7 -15.99 -16.16 -2.74
C ALA A 7 -16.02 -14.65 -2.96
N LEU A 8 -16.92 -14.16 -3.83
CA LEU A 8 -17.17 -12.73 -4.06
C LEU A 8 -17.71 -12.04 -2.80
N GLN A 9 -18.68 -12.63 -2.12
CA GLN A 9 -19.23 -12.09 -0.85
C GLN A 9 -18.18 -12.03 0.26
N ARG A 10 -17.36 -13.08 0.43
CA ARG A 10 -16.26 -13.11 1.40
C ARG A 10 -15.18 -12.06 1.08
N THR A 11 -14.87 -11.88 -0.19
CA THR A 11 -13.91 -10.87 -0.65
C THR A 11 -14.44 -9.45 -0.41
N GLY A 12 -15.72 -9.21 -0.69
CA GLY A 12 -16.38 -7.93 -0.43
C GLY A 12 -16.40 -7.56 1.06
N ALA A 13 -16.78 -8.50 1.93
CA ALA A 13 -16.80 -8.30 3.38
C ALA A 13 -15.41 -8.04 3.96
N ARG A 14 -14.39 -8.78 3.50
CA ARG A 14 -12.99 -8.56 3.90
C ARG A 14 -12.47 -7.19 3.48
N THR A 15 -12.81 -6.75 2.28
CA THR A 15 -12.41 -5.44 1.74
C THR A 15 -13.07 -4.31 2.52
N GLU A 16 -14.35 -4.45 2.87
CA GLU A 16 -15.06 -3.45 3.69
C GLU A 16 -14.50 -3.36 5.11
N GLN A 17 -14.18 -4.51 5.73
CA GLN A 17 -13.51 -4.50 7.03
C GLN A 17 -12.13 -3.83 6.96
N GLN A 18 -11.33 -4.13 5.92
CA GLN A 18 -10.05 -3.46 5.70
C GLN A 18 -10.21 -1.95 5.54
N ARG A 19 -11.24 -1.50 4.80
CA ARG A 19 -11.56 -0.09 4.64
C ARG A 19 -11.90 0.58 5.96
N ARG A 20 -12.77 -0.03 6.78
CA ARG A 20 -13.12 0.49 8.12
C ARG A 20 -11.88 0.64 9.00
N THR A 21 -11.02 -0.37 9.01
CA THR A 21 -9.76 -0.31 9.78
C THR A 21 -8.81 0.76 9.23
N ALA A 22 -8.68 0.90 7.91
CA ALA A 22 -7.88 1.96 7.30
C ALA A 22 -8.38 3.35 7.71
N LYS A 23 -9.69 3.60 7.64
CA LYS A 23 -10.32 4.86 8.07
C LYS A 23 -10.07 5.15 9.55
N LYS A 24 -10.12 4.13 10.41
CA LYS A 24 -9.79 4.26 11.83
C LYS A 24 -8.34 4.68 12.01
N HIS A 25 -7.39 4.02 11.36
CA HIS A 25 -5.97 4.40 11.42
C HIS A 25 -5.72 5.81 10.89
N PHE A 26 -6.39 6.20 9.81
CA PHE A 26 -6.26 7.55 9.26
C PHE A 26 -6.79 8.62 10.21
N SER A 27 -7.95 8.36 10.84
CA SER A 27 -8.52 9.27 11.84
C SER A 27 -7.61 9.41 13.06
N GLN A 28 -7.06 8.28 13.55
CA GLN A 28 -6.10 8.28 14.64
C GLN A 28 -4.82 9.06 14.28
N PHE A 29 -4.31 8.88 13.06
CA PHE A 29 -3.16 9.64 12.55
C PHE A 29 -3.44 11.15 12.58
N ILE A 30 -4.60 11.61 12.10
CA ILE A 30 -4.94 13.03 12.13
C ILE A 30 -4.99 13.57 13.56
N GLN A 31 -5.56 12.79 14.49
CA GLN A 31 -5.70 13.19 15.89
C GLN A 31 -4.33 13.27 16.60
N GLU A 32 -3.46 12.29 16.40
CA GLU A 32 -2.17 12.18 17.09
C GLU A 32 -1.07 13.03 16.43
N HIS A 33 -1.08 13.14 15.11
CA HIS A 33 0.05 13.63 14.32
C HIS A 33 -0.33 14.64 13.23
N GLY A 34 -1.61 14.95 13.07
CA GLY A 34 -2.06 15.94 12.10
C GLY A 34 -1.48 17.33 12.39
N GLU A 35 -1.31 18.13 11.34
CA GLU A 35 -1.08 19.57 11.50
C GLU A 35 -2.29 20.25 12.14
N GLU A 36 -2.10 21.41 12.77
CA GLU A 36 -3.17 22.14 13.47
C GLU A 36 -4.44 22.33 12.61
N LYS A 37 -4.27 22.61 11.31
CA LYS A 37 -5.37 22.78 10.36
C LYS A 37 -6.21 21.53 10.10
N VAL A 38 -5.67 20.34 10.40
CA VAL A 38 -6.38 19.06 10.27
C VAL A 38 -6.69 18.42 11.62
N ARG A 39 -6.07 18.85 12.72
CA ARG A 39 -6.36 18.36 14.07
C ARG A 39 -7.83 18.62 14.41
N GLY A 40 -8.51 17.59 14.89
CA GLY A 40 -9.94 17.63 15.20
C GLY A 40 -10.84 17.05 14.10
N PHE A 41 -10.34 16.84 12.89
CA PHE A 41 -11.07 16.08 11.88
C PHE A 41 -10.87 14.56 12.04
N SER A 42 -11.77 13.81 11.43
CA SER A 42 -11.65 12.37 11.20
C SER A 42 -11.55 12.09 9.70
N CYS A 43 -11.32 10.84 9.31
CA CYS A 43 -11.38 10.43 7.91
C CYS A 43 -12.72 10.79 7.24
N ASP A 44 -13.82 10.75 8.00
CA ASP A 44 -15.16 11.06 7.48
C ASP A 44 -15.47 12.57 7.48
N SER A 45 -14.82 13.39 8.30
CA SER A 45 -15.13 14.83 8.41
C SER A 45 -14.08 15.77 7.81
N ILE A 46 -12.88 15.27 7.47
CA ILE A 46 -11.81 16.13 6.91
C ILE A 46 -12.25 16.76 5.58
N PRO A 47 -12.03 18.07 5.34
CA PRO A 47 -12.34 18.72 4.07
C PRO A 47 -11.44 18.24 2.91
N PRO A 48 -11.93 18.24 1.65
CA PRO A 48 -11.15 17.80 0.49
C PRO A 48 -9.87 18.62 0.29
N LEU A 49 -9.93 19.93 0.50
CA LEU A 49 -8.77 20.85 0.40
C LEU A 49 -7.61 20.48 1.34
N ASN A 50 -7.94 19.81 2.45
CA ASN A 50 -6.97 19.44 3.46
C ASN A 50 -6.31 18.08 3.19
N VAL A 51 -6.84 17.29 2.25
CA VAL A 51 -6.29 15.99 1.88
C VAL A 51 -5.33 16.17 0.70
N THR A 52 -4.05 16.34 1.02
CA THR A 52 -2.97 16.58 0.07
C THR A 52 -2.06 15.35 -0.09
N PRO A 53 -1.22 15.27 -1.14
CA PRO A 53 -0.23 14.20 -1.29
C PRO A 53 0.69 14.12 -0.07
N GLN A 54 1.04 15.27 0.52
CA GLN A 54 1.88 15.35 1.71
C GLN A 54 1.18 14.71 2.92
N LEU A 55 -0.10 15.01 3.16
CA LEU A 55 -0.86 14.40 4.25
C LEU A 55 -0.92 12.87 4.11
N ILE A 56 -1.17 12.39 2.89
CA ILE A 56 -1.18 10.95 2.59
C ILE A 56 0.21 10.32 2.77
N GLY A 57 1.29 11.04 2.42
CA GLY A 57 2.67 10.61 2.66
C GLY A 57 3.02 10.52 4.14
N CYS A 58 2.61 11.50 4.94
CA CYS A 58 2.72 11.47 6.41
C CYS A 58 1.94 10.30 7.00
N PHE A 59 0.73 10.03 6.51
CA PHE A 59 -0.03 8.85 6.90
C PHE A 59 0.71 7.54 6.55
N GLY A 60 1.33 7.46 5.37
CA GLY A 60 2.17 6.32 4.99
C GLY A 60 3.35 6.09 5.95
N SER A 61 3.98 7.17 6.42
CA SER A 61 5.05 7.12 7.43
C SER A 61 4.52 6.68 8.80
N TYR A 62 3.35 7.18 9.20
CA TYR A 62 2.66 6.72 10.42
C TYR A 62 2.36 5.22 10.37
N LEU A 63 1.86 4.71 9.24
CA LEU A 63 1.61 3.27 9.07
C LEU A 63 2.89 2.45 9.21
N PHE A 64 4.02 2.94 8.67
CA PHE A 64 5.33 2.32 8.86
C PHE A 64 5.76 2.22 10.34
N MET A 65 5.36 3.18 11.16
CA MET A 65 5.64 3.16 12.61
C MET A 65 4.70 2.22 13.38
N LYS A 66 3.46 2.04 12.92
CA LYS A 66 2.44 1.24 13.63
C LYS A 66 2.34 -0.21 13.17
N MET A 67 2.84 -0.53 11.97
CA MET A 67 2.66 -1.84 11.33
C MET A 67 4.01 -2.50 11.08
N ASP A 68 4.11 -3.78 11.43
CA ASP A 68 5.32 -4.57 11.14
C ASP A 68 5.36 -5.02 9.67
N LYS A 69 4.20 -5.25 9.06
CA LYS A 69 4.08 -5.80 7.70
C LYS A 69 3.90 -4.70 6.67
N VAL A 70 4.76 -4.66 5.65
CA VAL A 70 4.62 -3.70 4.54
C VAL A 70 3.34 -3.91 3.75
N SER A 71 2.90 -5.17 3.56
CA SER A 71 1.61 -5.50 2.94
C SER A 71 0.42 -4.91 3.71
N ALA A 72 0.45 -4.88 5.04
CA ALA A 72 -0.61 -4.27 5.85
C ALA A 72 -0.66 -2.74 5.65
N ALA A 73 0.49 -2.07 5.72
CA ALA A 73 0.59 -0.64 5.46
C ALA A 73 0.14 -0.27 4.03
N GLN A 74 0.61 -1.03 3.03
CA GLN A 74 0.21 -0.85 1.63
C GLN A 74 -1.28 -1.11 1.39
N SER A 75 -1.86 -2.09 2.10
CA SER A 75 -3.29 -2.38 2.03
C SER A 75 -4.10 -1.20 2.55
N TYR A 76 -3.75 -0.63 3.71
CA TYR A 76 -4.48 0.52 4.25
C TYR A 76 -4.32 1.78 3.40
N LEU A 77 -3.13 2.05 2.84
CA LEU A 77 -2.97 3.12 1.85
C LEU A 77 -3.90 2.91 0.64
N SER A 78 -3.98 1.68 0.14
CA SER A 78 -4.88 1.31 -0.97
C SER A 78 -6.37 1.44 -0.65
N GLN A 79 -6.77 1.51 0.62
CA GLN A 79 -8.17 1.74 0.98
C GLN A 79 -8.51 3.23 1.11
N ILE A 80 -7.54 4.07 1.51
CA ILE A 80 -7.79 5.49 1.77
C ILE A 80 -7.96 6.31 0.50
N LYS A 81 -7.08 6.17 -0.49
CA LYS A 81 -7.20 6.94 -1.75
C LYS A 81 -8.53 6.70 -2.46
N PRO A 82 -8.93 5.43 -2.75
CA PRO A 82 -10.22 5.18 -3.41
C PRO A 82 -11.42 5.63 -2.59
N TYR A 83 -11.33 5.57 -1.26
CA TYR A 83 -12.40 6.08 -0.39
C TYR A 83 -12.63 7.58 -0.62
N PHE A 84 -11.56 8.39 -0.67
CA PHE A 84 -11.69 9.82 -0.96
C PHE A 84 -12.11 10.11 -2.41
N ASP A 85 -11.57 9.35 -3.37
CA ASP A 85 -11.97 9.45 -4.78
C ASP A 85 -13.48 9.20 -4.95
N THR A 86 -14.05 8.21 -4.25
CA THR A 86 -15.50 7.96 -4.25
C THR A 86 -16.28 9.02 -3.47
N LYS A 87 -15.80 9.43 -2.30
CA LYS A 87 -16.49 10.40 -1.43
C LYS A 87 -16.64 11.77 -2.09
N TRP A 88 -15.66 12.18 -2.88
CA TRP A 88 -15.56 13.52 -3.47
C TRP A 88 -15.50 13.51 -4.98
N GLN A 89 -16.04 12.45 -5.61
CA GLN A 89 -16.07 12.31 -7.06
C GLN A 89 -16.63 13.55 -7.76
N ASP A 90 -17.69 14.15 -7.22
CA ASP A 90 -18.35 15.32 -7.80
C ASP A 90 -17.90 16.66 -7.17
N ASN A 91 -16.89 16.65 -6.30
CA ASN A 91 -16.46 17.85 -5.58
C ASN A 91 -15.32 18.56 -6.32
N VAL A 92 -15.55 19.81 -6.72
CA VAL A 92 -14.57 20.64 -7.44
C VAL A 92 -13.33 20.99 -6.62
N GLU A 93 -13.40 20.94 -5.30
CA GLU A 93 -12.28 21.17 -4.38
C GLU A 93 -11.41 19.92 -4.18
N TRP A 94 -11.80 18.77 -4.73
CA TRP A 94 -10.98 17.57 -4.68
C TRP A 94 -9.78 17.69 -5.62
N ILE A 95 -8.69 18.24 -5.09
CA ILE A 95 -7.47 18.54 -5.86
C ILE A 95 -6.77 17.28 -6.38
N LEU A 96 -7.02 16.12 -5.76
CA LEU A 96 -6.43 14.82 -6.13
C LEU A 96 -7.34 13.99 -7.03
N HIS A 97 -8.37 14.60 -7.61
CA HIS A 97 -9.31 13.90 -8.48
C HIS A 97 -8.57 13.19 -9.64
N PRO A 98 -8.89 11.92 -9.95
CA PRO A 98 -8.19 11.14 -10.97
C PRO A 98 -8.13 11.80 -12.36
N SER A 99 -9.13 12.61 -12.71
CA SER A 99 -9.16 13.34 -13.99
C SER A 99 -8.23 14.57 -14.03
N ARG A 100 -7.75 15.05 -12.89
CA ARG A 100 -6.96 16.29 -12.77
C ARG A 100 -5.49 16.03 -12.44
N PHE A 101 -5.17 14.85 -11.92
CA PHE A 101 -3.84 14.56 -11.40
C PHE A 101 -3.35 13.19 -11.88
N ASN A 102 -2.10 13.13 -12.36
CA ASN A 102 -1.42 11.87 -12.64
C ASN A 102 -1.14 11.15 -11.31
N ASP A 103 -1.51 9.87 -11.21
CA ASP A 103 -1.30 9.01 -10.03
C ASP A 103 0.19 8.73 -9.68
N LYS A 104 1.16 9.33 -10.39
CA LYS A 104 2.58 9.22 -10.09
C LYS A 104 2.91 9.55 -8.63
N TRP A 105 2.34 10.63 -8.07
CA TRP A 105 2.58 11.01 -6.67
C TRP A 105 2.22 9.86 -5.70
N TYR A 106 1.14 9.14 -5.98
CA TYR A 106 0.66 8.05 -5.15
C TYR A 106 1.58 6.82 -5.29
N SER A 107 2.02 6.53 -6.51
CA SER A 107 3.03 5.50 -6.77
C SER A 107 4.36 5.80 -6.05
N ASP A 108 4.79 7.07 -6.06
CA ASP A 108 6.00 7.53 -5.38
C ASP A 108 5.89 7.35 -3.86
N ILE A 109 4.74 7.72 -3.24
CA ILE A 109 4.50 7.50 -1.80
C ILE A 109 4.55 6.01 -1.45
N ARG A 110 3.85 5.15 -2.20
CA ARG A 110 3.83 3.70 -1.94
C ARG A 110 5.22 3.09 -2.05
N SER A 111 5.99 3.52 -3.05
CA SER A 111 7.37 3.10 -3.26
C SER A 111 8.28 3.58 -2.14
N GLY A 112 8.09 4.82 -1.67
CA GLY A 112 8.78 5.39 -0.52
C GLY A 112 8.53 4.57 0.76
N VAL A 113 7.27 4.31 1.09
CA VAL A 113 6.90 3.47 2.25
C VAL A 113 7.53 2.09 2.15
N ARG A 114 7.47 1.44 0.97
CA ARG A 114 8.13 0.13 0.77
C ARG A 114 9.63 0.21 1.02
N ARG A 115 10.30 1.27 0.54
CA ARG A 115 11.74 1.49 0.75
C ARG A 115 12.07 1.65 2.24
N MET A 116 11.22 2.32 3.02
CA MET A 116 11.41 2.43 4.47
C MET A 116 11.45 1.06 5.16
N TYR A 117 10.55 0.15 4.80
CA TYR A 117 10.57 -1.23 5.30
C TYR A 117 11.81 -2.01 4.87
N ILE A 118 12.22 -1.89 3.60
CA ILE A 118 13.44 -2.54 3.10
C ILE A 118 14.65 -2.04 3.89
N ASN A 119 14.77 -0.74 4.08
CA ASN A 119 15.89 -0.15 4.82
C ASN A 119 15.90 -0.57 6.28
N ARG A 120 14.73 -0.68 6.94
CA ARG A 120 14.61 -1.21 8.30
C ARG A 120 15.09 -2.66 8.37
N ALA A 121 14.62 -3.51 7.46
CA ALA A 121 15.02 -4.92 7.39
C ALA A 121 16.54 -5.08 7.19
N ILE A 122 17.14 -4.30 6.30
CA ILE A 122 18.59 -4.28 6.08
C ILE A 122 19.33 -3.84 7.36
N ALA A 123 18.87 -2.76 8.02
CA ALA A 123 19.52 -2.22 9.21
C ALA A 123 19.45 -3.16 10.42
N GLU A 124 18.34 -3.89 10.56
CA GLU A 124 18.12 -4.84 11.66
C GLU A 124 18.66 -6.25 11.36
N GLY A 125 19.11 -6.50 10.12
CA GLY A 125 19.49 -7.84 9.67
C GLY A 125 18.31 -8.83 9.67
N SER A 126 17.08 -8.32 9.61
CA SER A 126 15.85 -9.10 9.70
C SER A 126 15.25 -9.32 8.31
N ALA A 127 14.49 -10.40 8.13
CA ALA A 127 13.70 -10.58 6.92
C ALA A 127 12.55 -9.57 6.90
N LEU A 128 12.20 -9.08 5.71
CA LEU A 128 10.96 -8.32 5.53
C LEU A 128 9.79 -9.16 6.05
N VAL A 129 9.03 -8.61 6.99
CA VAL A 129 7.81 -9.24 7.55
C VAL A 129 6.65 -9.13 6.54
N ASP A 130 6.90 -9.50 5.30
CA ASP A 130 5.87 -9.87 4.36
C ASP A 130 5.93 -11.38 4.26
N GLN A 131 4.80 -12.05 4.51
CA GLN A 131 4.68 -13.40 4.02
C GLN A 131 4.66 -13.28 2.49
N ALA A 132 5.82 -13.40 1.86
CA ALA A 132 5.90 -13.72 0.45
C ALA A 132 5.00 -14.95 0.28
N PRO A 133 4.04 -14.93 -0.67
CA PRO A 133 3.31 -16.13 -1.01
C PRO A 133 4.33 -17.25 -1.21
N PRO A 134 4.08 -18.46 -0.68
CA PRO A 134 5.00 -19.57 -0.89
C PRO A 134 5.29 -19.66 -2.39
N MET A 135 6.56 -19.55 -2.76
CA MET A 135 6.95 -19.63 -4.16
C MET A 135 6.68 -21.06 -4.61
N TYR A 136 5.65 -21.25 -5.43
CA TYR A 136 5.35 -22.56 -5.96
C TYR A 136 6.50 -23.04 -6.85
N ARG A 137 6.85 -24.32 -6.74
CA ARG A 137 7.98 -24.93 -7.45
C ARG A 137 7.94 -24.68 -8.96
N ASP A 138 6.74 -24.60 -9.54
CA ASP A 138 6.56 -24.34 -10.96
C ASP A 138 6.82 -22.89 -11.34
N SER A 139 6.46 -21.93 -10.49
CA SER A 139 6.83 -20.52 -10.66
C SER A 139 8.33 -20.32 -10.57
N LEU A 140 8.99 -20.99 -9.61
CA LEU A 140 10.46 -20.97 -9.51
C LEU A 140 11.12 -21.57 -10.76
N ARG A 141 10.61 -22.71 -11.26
CA ARG A 141 11.10 -23.32 -12.50
C ARG A 141 10.99 -22.40 -13.71
N GLN A 142 9.86 -21.69 -13.86
CA GLN A 142 9.69 -20.73 -14.95
C GLN A 142 10.67 -19.56 -14.86
N ILE A 143 10.87 -19.01 -13.65
CA ILE A 143 11.86 -17.95 -13.42
C ILE A 143 13.27 -18.45 -13.76
N CYS A 144 13.66 -19.62 -13.25
CA CYS A 144 14.95 -20.24 -13.57
C CYS A 144 15.13 -20.48 -15.07
N ALA A 145 14.10 -20.95 -15.77
CA ALA A 145 14.15 -21.19 -17.22
C ALA A 145 14.32 -19.89 -18.01
N MET A 146 13.62 -18.81 -17.64
CA MET A 146 13.79 -17.51 -18.26
C MET A 146 15.18 -16.92 -18.00
N LEU A 147 15.68 -17.02 -16.76
CA LEU A 147 17.02 -16.56 -16.41
C LEU A 147 18.09 -17.36 -17.15
N ALA A 148 17.90 -18.66 -17.32
CA ALA A 148 18.76 -19.53 -18.13
C ALA A 148 18.78 -19.11 -19.60
N ALA A 149 17.60 -18.82 -20.16
CA ALA A 149 17.44 -18.44 -21.57
C ALA A 149 18.01 -17.04 -21.89
N ASN A 150 17.87 -16.07 -20.99
CA ASN A 150 18.31 -14.69 -21.23
C ASN A 150 19.84 -14.51 -21.10
N ASN A 151 20.55 -15.41 -20.39
CA ASN A 151 22.01 -15.53 -20.24
C ASN A 151 22.84 -14.22 -20.29
N THR A 152 22.34 -13.15 -19.68
CA THR A 152 23.05 -11.89 -19.49
C THR A 152 23.82 -11.89 -18.17
N SER A 153 24.76 -10.94 -18.01
CA SER A 153 25.46 -10.74 -16.72
C SER A 153 24.50 -10.49 -15.55
N THR A 154 23.40 -9.77 -15.80
CA THR A 154 22.31 -9.58 -14.83
C THR A 154 21.64 -10.90 -14.47
N SER A 155 21.33 -11.74 -15.47
CA SER A 155 20.69 -13.04 -15.21
C SER A 155 21.59 -14.00 -14.44
N LEU A 156 22.92 -13.93 -14.61
CA LEU A 156 23.88 -14.73 -13.83
C LEU A 156 23.87 -14.33 -12.36
N ARG A 157 23.88 -13.03 -12.07
CA ARG A 157 23.80 -12.51 -10.70
C ARG A 157 22.48 -12.85 -10.01
N GLU A 158 21.38 -12.86 -10.77
CA GLU A 158 20.06 -13.25 -10.25
C GLU A 158 19.92 -14.76 -10.01
N ARG A 159 20.66 -15.61 -10.75
CA ARG A 159 20.72 -17.06 -10.48
C ARG A 159 21.40 -17.36 -9.14
N ASP A 160 22.47 -16.65 -8.79
CA ASP A 160 23.18 -16.86 -7.52
C ASP A 160 22.29 -16.59 -6.30
N LEU A 161 21.33 -15.65 -6.44
CA LEU A 161 20.33 -15.33 -5.41
C LEU A 161 19.26 -16.42 -5.24
N LEU A 162 19.19 -17.43 -6.13
CA LEU A 162 18.23 -18.53 -6.07
C LEU A 162 18.81 -19.82 -5.46
N VAL A 163 20.13 -19.89 -5.26
CA VAL A 163 20.85 -21.08 -4.78
C VAL A 163 21.30 -20.93 -3.31
N THR A 164 21.12 -19.74 -2.73
CA THR A 164 21.43 -19.42 -1.32
C THR A 164 20.19 -19.48 -0.44
#